data_AF-A0A848H7S0-F1
#
_entry.id   AF-A0A848H7S0-F1
#
_cell.length_a   1.000
_cell.length_b   1.000
_cell.length_c   1.000
_cell.angle_alpha   90.00
_cell.angle_beta   90.00
_cell.angle_gamma   90.00
#
_symmetry.space_group_name_H-M   'P 1'
#
loop_
_entity.id
_entity.type
_entity.pdbx_description
1 polymer ?
#
loop_
_entity_poly.entity_id
_entity_poly.type
_entity_poly.pdbx_seq_one_letter_code
_entity_poly.pdbx_strand_id
1 'polypeptide(L)' 'MKVTYVSKGGEGPAYEIEADRHGNFTIRQDGRVVKRVSSLPDYVGRPRWGSKKLEQSALDEAKAAIDAHHLTER' A
#
# COMPACT_ATOMS: atom_id res chain seq x y z
N MET A 1 7.29 -5.02 -5.77
CA MET A 1 6.55 -4.39 -6.88
C MET A 1 6.35 -2.91 -6.60
N LYS A 2 6.45 -2.06 -7.63
CA LYS A 2 6.17 -0.62 -7.54
C LYS A 2 5.01 -0.26 -8.47
N VAL A 3 4.02 0.48 -7.98
CA VAL A 3 2.85 0.91 -8.75
C VAL A 3 2.50 2.34 -8.41
N THR A 4 2.20 3.13 -9.44
CA THR A 4 1.63 4.47 -9.26
C THR A 4 0.12 4.35 -9.14
N TYR A 5 -0.45 4.96 -8.12
CA TYR A 5 -1.87 4.96 -7.85
C TYR A 5 -2.36 6.40 -7.69
N VAL A 6 -3.45 6.72 -8.39
CA VAL A 6 -4.18 7.98 -8.22
C VAL A 6 -5.49 7.61 -7.53
N SER A 7 -5.83 8.34 -6.48
CA SER A 7 -7.05 8.11 -5.71
C SER A 7 -8.30 8.20 -6.59
N LYS A 8 -9.36 7.51 -6.17
CA LYS A 8 -10.61 7.41 -6.94
C LYS A 8 -11.29 8.78 -7.02
N GLY A 9 -11.10 9.46 -8.14
CA GLY A 9 -11.59 10.83 -8.38
C GLY A 9 -10.84 11.58 -9.47
N GLY A 10 -9.65 11.11 -9.86
CA GLY A 10 -8.87 11.70 -10.97
C GLY A 10 -8.24 13.06 -10.68
N GLU A 11 -8.68 13.75 -9.62
CA GLU A 11 -8.19 15.06 -9.16
C GLU A 11 -7.32 14.97 -7.89
N GLY A 12 -6.85 13.78 -7.52
CA GLY A 12 -5.98 13.56 -6.35
C GLY A 12 -4.49 13.56 -6.68
N PRO A 13 -3.61 13.80 -5.69
CA PRO A 13 -2.16 13.68 -5.87
C PRO A 13 -1.79 12.24 -6.24
N ALA A 14 -0.74 12.08 -7.06
CA ALA A 14 -0.23 10.76 -7.43
C ALA A 14 0.57 10.15 -6.28
N TYR A 15 0.25 8.91 -5.93
CA TYR A 15 0.93 8.13 -4.91
C TYR A 15 1.75 7.01 -5.54
N GLU A 16 2.94 6.78 -5.00
CA GLU A 16 3.78 5.63 -5.36
C GLU A 16 3.68 4.58 -4.26
N ILE A 17 3.19 3.40 -4.62
CA ILE A 17 3.10 2.25 -3.72
C ILE A 17 4.25 1.30 -4.05
N GLU A 18 5.05 1.00 -3.04
CA GLU A 18 6.11 -0.01 -3.09
C GLU A 18 5.73 -1.14 -2.15
N ALA A 19 5.31 -2.27 -2.71
CA ALA A 19 4.98 -3.48 -1.96
C ALA A 19 6.10 -4.52 -2.11
N ASP A 20 6.39 -5.27 -1.05
CA ASP A 20 7.32 -6.39 -1.09
C ASP A 20 6.61 -7.75 -1.01
N ARG A 21 7.38 -8.82 -1.17
CA ARG A 21 6.85 -10.18 -1.16
C ARG A 21 6.55 -10.72 0.24
N HIS A 22 6.83 -9.93 1.28
CA HIS A 22 6.56 -10.27 2.66
C HIS A 22 5.24 -9.68 3.14
N GLY A 23 4.61 -8.82 2.34
CA GLY A 23 3.36 -8.13 2.67
C GLY A 23 3.59 -6.69 3.16
N ASN A 24 4.84 -6.22 3.20
CA ASN A 24 5.12 -4.85 3.60
C ASN A 24 4.80 -3.92 2.44
N PHE A 25 4.37 -2.70 2.76
CA PHE A 25 4.21 -1.67 1.75
C PHE A 25 4.60 -0.27 2.26
N THR A 26 5.12 0.53 1.34
CA THR A 26 5.41 1.95 1.54
C THR A 26 4.63 2.77 0.53
N ILE A 27 3.96 3.81 1.01
CA ILE A 27 3.25 4.80 0.21
C ILE A 27 4.09 6.08 0.21
N ARG A 28 4.39 6.59 -0.99
CA ARG A 28 5.03 7.88 -1.19
C ARG A 28 4.11 8.82 -1.96
N GLN A 29 4.22 10.12 -1.72
CA GLN A 29 3.54 11.18 -2.44
C GLN A 29 4.57 12.27 -2.70
N ASP A 30 4.75 12.67 -3.97
CA ASP A 30 5.75 13.68 -4.36
C ASP A 30 7.16 13.38 -3.78
N GLY A 31 7.58 12.11 -3.84
CA GLY A 31 8.85 11.64 -3.30
C GLY A 31 8.95 11.55 -1.76
N ARG A 32 7.95 12.00 -1.00
CA ARG A 32 7.90 11.89 0.47
C ARG A 32 7.16 10.65 0.90
N VAL A 33 7.68 9.95 1.92
CA VAL A 33 6.99 8.79 2.52
C VAL A 33 5.82 9.29 3.36
N VAL A 34 4.60 8.99 2.93
CA VAL A 34 3.36 9.34 3.65
C VAL A 34 3.02 8.28 4.68
N LYS A 35 3.22 7.00 4.31
CA LYS A 35 2.90 5.88 5.19
C LYS A 35 3.78 4.67 4.88
N ARG A 36 4.17 3.95 5.93
CA ARG A 36 4.84 2.66 5.81
C ARG A 36 4.13 1.68 6.73
N VAL A 37 3.82 0.50 6.20
CA VAL A 37 3.21 -0.59 6.95
C VAL A 37 4.12 -1.81 6.81
N SER A 38 4.53 -2.34 7.96
CA SER A 38 5.27 -3.59 8.07
C SER A 38 4.32 -4.71 8.47
N SER A 39 4.26 -5.77 7.68
CA SER A 39 3.39 -6.92 7.87
C SER A 39 4.04 -7.99 8.75
N LEU A 40 4.11 -7.79 10.07
CA LEU A 40 4.31 -8.85 11.08
C LEU A 40 3.64 -8.40 12.40
N PRO A 41 2.84 -9.22 13.15
CA PRO A 41 2.79 -10.68 13.17
C PRO A 41 1.40 -11.39 13.10
N ASP A 42 0.25 -10.70 12.98
CA ASP A 42 -1.08 -11.34 13.14
C ASP A 42 -1.64 -12.07 11.90
N TYR A 43 -0.77 -12.53 11.00
CA TYR A 43 -1.23 -13.36 9.90
C TYR A 43 -1.50 -14.80 10.40
N VAL A 44 -2.76 -15.09 10.70
CA VAL A 44 -3.20 -16.41 11.16
C VAL A 44 -2.98 -17.43 10.03
N GLY A 45 -1.94 -18.24 10.18
CA GLY A 45 -1.56 -19.32 9.26
C GLY A 45 -0.29 -18.98 8.47
N ARG A 46 0.79 -19.74 8.70
CA ARG A 46 2.13 -19.59 8.09
C ARG A 46 2.07 -18.96 6.69
N PRO A 47 2.22 -17.63 6.57
CA PRO A 47 2.20 -17.01 5.26
C PRO A 47 3.38 -17.56 4.47
N ARG A 48 3.13 -18.07 3.26
CA ARG A 48 4.21 -18.42 2.34
C ARG A 48 4.81 -17.10 1.86
N TRP A 49 5.73 -16.54 2.64
CA TRP A 49 6.54 -15.38 2.27
C TRP A 49 7.07 -15.59 0.85
N GLY A 50 6.97 -14.58 0.00
CA GLY A 50 7.25 -14.73 -1.43
C GLY A 50 6.01 -14.95 -2.30
N SER A 51 4.82 -15.16 -1.73
CA SER A 51 3.62 -15.41 -2.53
C SER A 51 3.11 -14.14 -3.21
N LYS A 52 2.75 -14.25 -4.49
CA LYS A 52 2.06 -13.20 -5.25
C LYS A 52 0.77 -12.71 -4.56
N LYS A 53 0.12 -13.56 -3.76
CA LYS A 53 -1.05 -13.19 -2.98
C LYS A 53 -0.73 -12.18 -1.87
N LEU A 54 0.41 -12.33 -1.17
CA LEU A 54 0.83 -11.38 -0.13
C LEU A 54 1.18 -10.02 -0.73
N GLU A 55 1.89 -10.04 -1.86
CA GLU A 55 2.20 -8.82 -2.60
C GLU A 55 0.92 -8.09 -3.05
N GLN A 56 -0.07 -8.85 -3.55
CA GLN A 56 -1.36 -8.29 -3.97
C GLN A 56 -2.16 -7.74 -2.77
N SER A 57 -2.24 -8.48 -1.66
CA SER A 57 -2.91 -8.00 -0.44
C SER A 57 -2.28 -6.72 0.09
N ALA A 58 -0.96 -6.63 0.11
CA ALA A 58 -0.25 -5.40 0.49
C ALA A 58 -0.59 -4.21 -0.42
N LEU A 59 -0.75 -4.46 -1.72
CA LEU A 59 -1.20 -3.42 -2.66
C LEU A 59 -2.63 -2.95 -2.41
N ASP A 60 -3.54 -3.87 -2.12
CA ASP A 60 -4.94 -3.53 -1.87
C ASP A 60 -5.11 -2.79 -0.54
N GLU A 61 -4.37 -3.19 0.50
CA GLU A 61 -4.28 -2.43 1.75
C GLU A 61 -3.67 -1.04 1.55
N ALA A 62 -2.63 -0.92 0.72
CA ALA A 62 -2.01 0.36 0.42
C ALA A 62 -2.98 1.32 -0.28
N LYS A 63 -3.77 0.83 -1.26
CA LYS A 63 -4.80 1.65 -1.93
C LYS A 63 -5.88 2.09 -0.95
N ALA A 64 -6.39 1.16 -0.13
CA ALA A 64 -7.40 1.49 0.88
C ALA A 64 -6.88 2.54 1.87
N ALA A 65 -5.59 2.48 2.24
CA ALA A 65 -4.97 3.48 3.09
C ALA A 65 -4.84 4.85 2.40
N ILE A 66 -4.55 4.88 1.10
CA ILE A 66 -4.52 6.12 0.29
C ILE A 66 -5.92 6.72 0.19
N ASP A 67 -6.93 5.92 -0.12
CA ASP A 67 -8.32 6.38 -0.20
C ASP A 67 -8.79 6.95 1.15
N ALA A 68 -8.47 6.29 2.27
CA ALA A 68 -8.78 6.79 3.61
C ALA A 68 -8.03 8.10 3.93
N HIS A 69 -6.75 8.20 3.59
CA HIS A 69 -5.97 9.43 3.77
C HIS A 69 -6.58 10.58 2.98
N HIS A 70 -6.91 10.35 1.71
CA HIS A 70 -7.47 11.37 0.85
C HIS A 70 -8.86 11.85 1.31
N LEU A 71 -9.68 10.95 1.85
CA LEU A 71 -10.98 11.31 2.43
C LEU A 71 -10.84 12.20 3.67
N THR A 72 -9.73 12.09 4.41
CA THR A 72 -9.49 12.85 5.65
C THR A 72 -8.99 14.27 5.39
N GLU A 73 -8.36 14.52 4.24
CA GLU A 73 -7.80 15.84 3.87
C GLU A 73 -8.77 16.73 3.07
N ARG A 74 -10.04 16.32 2.92
CA ARG A 74 -11.07 17.05 2.18
C ARG A 74 -12.09 17.70 3.11
#